data_AF-A0A1V1NV12-F1
#
_entry.id   AF-A0A1V1NV12-F1
#
_cell.length_a   1.000
_cell.length_b   1.000
_cell.length_c   1.000
_cell.angle_alpha   90.00
_cell.angle_beta   90.00
_cell.angle_gamma   90.00
#
_symmetry.space_group_name_H-M   'P 1'
#
loop_
_entity.id
_entity.type
_entity.pdbx_description
1 polymer ?
#
loop_
_entity_poly.entity_id
_entity_poly.type
_entity_poly.pdbx_seq_one_letter_code
_entity_poly.pdbx_strand_id
1 'polypeptide(L)'
;MNNYAEIVVLVEGKTEQIFIQNIVAPTLFEKHIFMTPIIISKPGQKGGDIKFSRVINDINIHLKQRADTFLTLFIDFYGIPKDWPALKEDKKTTITRR
;
A
#
# COMPACT_ATOMS: atom_id res chain seq x y z
N MET A 1 12.53 21.05 -7.75
CA MET A 1 11.46 20.07 -7.49
C MET A 1 11.23 19.31 -8.77
N ASN A 2 11.16 17.97 -8.71
CA ASN A 2 10.83 17.17 -9.90
C ASN A 2 9.43 17.59 -10.40
N ASN A 3 9.28 17.67 -11.72
CA ASN A 3 8.00 18.00 -12.37
C ASN A 3 7.06 16.78 -12.48
N TYR A 4 7.35 15.72 -11.71
CA TYR A 4 6.65 14.46 -11.73
C TYR A 4 6.78 13.76 -10.38
N ALA A 5 5.85 12.84 -10.10
CA ALA A 5 5.86 12.01 -8.90
C ALA A 5 5.97 10.52 -9.28
N GLU A 6 6.93 9.82 -8.70
CA GLU A 6 7.00 8.35 -8.73
C GLU A 6 6.38 7.78 -7.46
N ILE A 7 5.37 6.94 -7.62
CA ILE A 7 4.63 6.33 -6.53
C ILE A 7 4.74 4.81 -6.63
N VAL A 8 5.29 4.19 -5.60
CA VAL A 8 5.21 2.75 -5.39
C VAL A 8 3.88 2.44 -4.70
N VAL A 9 3.10 1.52 -5.28
CA VAL A 9 1.82 1.09 -4.71
C VAL A 9 1.99 -0.33 -4.21
N LEU A 10 2.03 -0.53 -2.90
CA LEU A 10 2.05 -1.87 -2.33
C LEU A 10 0.63 -2.45 -2.38
N VAL A 11 0.47 -3.60 -3.04
CA VAL A 11 -0.82 -4.25 -3.28
C VAL A 11 -0.87 -5.66 -2.69
N GLU A 12 -2.07 -6.13 -2.34
CA GLU A 12 -2.26 -7.46 -1.75
C GLU A 12 -1.96 -8.60 -2.73
N GLY A 13 -2.48 -8.48 -3.96
CA GLY A 13 -2.55 -9.57 -4.90
C GLY A 13 -2.51 -9.14 -6.35
N LYS A 14 -2.76 -10.11 -7.23
CA LYS A 14 -2.64 -9.92 -8.68
C LYS A 14 -3.77 -9.05 -9.23
N THR A 15 -4.97 -9.15 -8.67
CA THR A 15 -6.14 -8.39 -9.09
C THR A 15 -5.90 -6.89 -8.89
N GLU A 16 -5.44 -6.51 -7.70
CA GLU A 16 -5.12 -5.14 -7.31
C GLU A 16 -3.96 -4.60 -8.15
N GLN A 17 -2.95 -5.43 -8.40
CA GLN A 17 -1.83 -5.07 -9.28
C GLN A 17 -2.33 -4.67 -10.68
N ILE A 18 -3.18 -5.52 -11.29
CA ILE A 18 -3.74 -5.28 -12.61
C ILE A 18 -4.63 -4.03 -12.61
N PHE A 19 -5.43 -3.82 -11.56
CA PHE A 19 -6.26 -2.62 -11.41
C PHE A 19 -5.42 -1.34 -11.41
N ILE A 20 -4.35 -1.29 -10.61
CA ILE A 20 -3.43 -0.14 -10.61
C ILE A 20 -2.77 0.02 -11.99
N GLN A 21 -2.26 -1.06 -12.58
CA GLN A 21 -1.50 -1.00 -13.82
C GLN A 21 -2.35 -0.57 -15.03
N ASN A 22 -3.59 -1.07 -15.13
CA ASN A 22 -4.40 -0.91 -16.33
C ASN A 22 -5.43 0.22 -16.22
N ILE A 23 -5.74 0.68 -15.00
CA ILE A 23 -6.81 1.67 -14.78
C ILE A 23 -6.25 2.92 -14.11
N VAL A 24 -5.63 2.78 -12.93
CA VAL A 24 -5.23 3.96 -12.16
C VAL A 24 -3.97 4.62 -12.75
N ALA A 25 -2.96 3.86 -13.15
CA ALA A 25 -1.72 4.42 -13.70
C ALA A 25 -1.94 5.20 -15.01
N PRO A 26 -2.71 4.70 -16.00
CA PRO A 26 -2.98 5.45 -17.22
C PRO A 26 -3.76 6.75 -16.96
N THR A 27 -4.71 6.74 -16.01
CA THR A 27 -5.54 7.93 -15.71
C THR A 27 -4.77 9.05 -15.01
N LEU A 28 -3.63 8.74 -14.38
CA LEU A 28 -2.78 9.74 -13.72
C LEU A 28 -1.54 10.14 -14.55
N PHE A 29 -1.31 9.49 -15.70
CA PHE A 29 -0.15 9.73 -16.55
C PHE A 29 -0.05 11.20 -17.01
N GLU A 30 -1.17 11.79 -17.46
CA GLU A 30 -1.23 13.18 -17.91
C GLU A 30 -0.92 14.20 -16.79
N LYS A 31 -1.01 13.77 -15.53
CA LYS A 31 -0.67 14.59 -14.36
C LYS A 31 0.79 14.42 -13.93
N HIS A 32 1.61 13.75 -14.74
CA HIS A 32 2.99 13.39 -14.42
C HIS A 32 3.11 12.58 -13.12
N ILE A 33 2.13 11.72 -12.85
CA ILE A 33 2.15 10.80 -11.72
C ILE A 33 2.30 9.37 -12.26
N PHE A 34 3.43 8.75 -11.94
CA PHE A 34 3.78 7.41 -12.39
C PHE A 34 3.64 6.43 -11.23
N MET A 35 2.84 5.38 -11.42
CA MET A 35 2.57 4.38 -10.39
C MET A 35 3.16 3.02 -10.75
N THR A 36 3.85 2.40 -9.79
CA THR A 36 4.42 1.05 -9.92
C THR A 36 3.81 0.15 -8.84
N PRO A 37 2.90 -0.77 -9.19
CA PRO A 37 2.32 -1.68 -8.22
C PRO A 37 3.23 -2.88 -7.91
N ILE A 38 3.44 -3.15 -6.62
CA ILE A 38 4.27 -4.24 -6.10
C ILE A 38 3.43 -5.11 -5.17
N ILE A 39 3.36 -6.40 -5.48
CA ILE A 39 2.62 -7.36 -4.67
C ILE A 39 3.41 -7.63 -3.37
N ILE A 40 2.74 -7.45 -2.23
CA ILE A 40 3.22 -7.84 -0.91
C ILE A 40 3.23 -9.37 -0.86
N SER A 41 4.36 -9.98 -1.19
CA SER A 41 4.47 -11.43 -1.34
C SER A 41 5.39 -12.05 -0.30
N LYS A 42 5.12 -13.32 0.04
CA LYS A 42 6.03 -14.18 0.80
C LYS A 42 6.87 -15.00 -0.18
N PRO A 43 8.16 -15.26 0.10
CA PRO A 43 8.89 -16.32 -0.59
C PRO A 43 8.14 -17.65 -0.46
N GLY A 44 7.57 -18.14 -1.56
CA GLY A 44 6.90 -19.45 -1.65
C GLY A 44 5.39 -19.50 -1.37
N GLN A 45 4.66 -18.39 -1.20
CA GLN A 45 3.19 -18.38 -1.09
C GLN A 45 2.58 -17.25 -1.93
N LYS A 46 1.45 -17.53 -2.61
CA LYS A 46 0.70 -16.56 -3.41
C LYS A 46 -0.49 -16.01 -2.61
N GLY A 47 -0.36 -14.78 -2.10
CA GLY A 47 -1.47 -13.91 -1.67
C GLY A 47 -2.22 -14.31 -0.38
N GLY A 48 -2.87 -13.31 0.24
CA GLY A 48 -3.92 -13.50 1.27
C GLY A 48 -3.54 -13.25 2.74
N ASP A 49 -2.27 -13.05 3.08
CA ASP A 49 -1.84 -12.77 4.46
C ASP A 49 -0.99 -11.49 4.52
N ILE A 50 -1.65 -10.34 4.65
CA ILE A 50 -0.99 -9.02 4.73
C ILE A 50 -0.65 -8.68 6.19
N LYS A 51 0.39 -9.30 6.74
CA LYS A 51 0.89 -8.92 8.07
C LYS A 51 1.54 -7.55 8.03
N PHE A 52 1.26 -6.71 9.03
CA PHE A 52 1.80 -5.35 9.07
C PHE A 52 3.33 -5.31 9.09
N SER A 53 3.97 -6.29 9.76
CA SER A 53 5.43 -6.40 9.78
C SER A 53 6.07 -6.57 8.40
N ARG A 54 5.37 -7.21 7.45
CA ARG A 54 5.84 -7.38 6.06
C ARG A 54 5.73 -6.07 5.29
N VAL A 55 4.59 -5.41 5.42
CA VAL A 55 4.36 -4.08 4.83
C VAL A 55 5.44 -3.10 5.28
N ILE A 56 5.76 -3.06 6.57
CA ILE A 56 6.83 -2.21 7.10
C ILE A 56 8.21 -2.56 6.53
N ASN A 57 8.50 -3.85 6.32
CA ASN A 57 9.76 -4.25 5.71
C ASN A 57 9.87 -3.76 4.26
N ASP A 58 8.82 -3.97 3.46
CA ASP A 58 8.78 -3.54 2.06
C ASP A 58 8.84 -2.01 1.95
N ILE A 59 8.11 -1.30 2.82
CA ILE A 59 8.19 0.16 2.93
C ILE A 59 9.63 0.62 3.18
N ASN A 60 10.32 0.00 4.15
CA ASN A 60 11.70 0.35 4.46
C ASN A 60 12.66 0.07 3.30
N ILE A 61 12.46 -1.02 2.55
CA ILE A 61 13.29 -1.34 1.38
C ILE A 61 13.10 -0.28 0.30
N HIS A 62 11.85 0.08 -0.02
CA HIS A 62 11.56 1.03 -1.09
C HIS A 62 11.95 2.47 -0.76
N LEU A 63 11.66 2.94 0.46
CA LEU A 63 12.01 4.31 0.87
C LEU A 63 13.51 4.53 1.05
N LYS A 64 14.30 3.47 1.29
CA LYS A 64 15.77 3.57 1.39
C LYS A 64 16.47 3.69 0.03
N GLN A 65 15.81 3.30 -1.06
CA GLN A 65 16.44 3.30 -2.39
C GLN A 65 16.46 4.70 -3.02
N ARG A 66 15.42 5.50 -2.80
CA ARG A 66 15.25 6.82 -3.41
C ARG A 66 14.48 7.76 -2.48
N ALA A 67 15.04 8.94 -2.24
CA ALA A 67 14.44 9.95 -1.37
C ALA A 67 13.27 10.71 -2.01
N ASP A 68 13.11 10.62 -3.34
CA ASP A 68 12.06 11.26 -4.14
C ASP A 68 10.91 10.30 -4.52
N THR A 69 10.92 9.08 -3.98
CA THR A 69 9.87 8.09 -4.21
C THR A 69 8.79 8.18 -3.13
N PHE A 70 7.54 8.29 -3.55
CA PHE A 70 6.38 8.17 -2.66
C PHE A 70 5.93 6.72 -2.58
N LEU A 71 5.30 6.36 -1.46
CA LEU A 71 4.74 5.03 -1.27
C LEU A 71 3.30 5.15 -0.77
N THR A 72 2.43 4.33 -1.34
CA THR A 72 1.04 4.15 -0.89
C THR A 72 0.66 2.68 -0.85
N LEU A 73 -0.50 2.38 -0.25
CA LEU A 73 -1.06 1.05 -0.08
C LEU A 73 -2.39 0.93 -0.82
N PHE A 74 -2.65 -0.20 -1.46
CA PHE A 74 -3.95 -0.55 -2.03
C PHE A 74 -4.25 -2.02 -1.76
N ILE A 75 -4.98 -2.27 -0.67
CA ILE A 75 -5.21 -3.58 -0.05
C ILE A 75 -6.68 -3.72 0.36
N ASP A 76 -7.20 -4.94 0.51
CA ASP A 76 -8.56 -5.15 1.01
C ASP A 76 -8.65 -4.80 2.51
N PHE A 77 -9.49 -3.80 2.83
CA PHE A 77 -9.73 -3.35 4.19
C PHE A 77 -10.44 -4.40 5.06
N TYR A 78 -11.22 -5.31 4.48
CA TYR A 78 -11.91 -6.34 5.27
C TYR A 78 -11.03 -7.56 5.54
N GLY A 79 -9.95 -7.72 4.77
CA GLY A 79 -8.99 -8.82 4.89
C GLY A 79 -7.78 -8.52 5.79
N ILE A 80 -7.60 -7.28 6.26
CA ILE A 80 -6.41 -6.94 7.06
C ILE A 80 -6.44 -7.61 8.46
N PRO A 81 -5.35 -8.27 8.88
CA PRO A 81 -5.30 -8.89 10.20
C PRO A 81 -5.31 -7.85 11.34
N LYS A 82 -5.70 -8.30 12.54
CA LYS A 82 -5.78 -7.45 13.75
C LYS A 82 -4.44 -6.91 14.26
N ASP A 83 -3.32 -7.31 13.67
CA ASP A 83 -1.99 -6.83 14.04
C ASP A 83 -1.68 -5.44 13.47
N TRP A 84 -2.51 -4.93 12.56
CA TRP A 84 -2.43 -3.58 12.01
C TRP A 84 -2.65 -2.51 13.09
N PRO A 85 -1.82 -1.44 13.13
CA PRO A 85 -1.87 -0.43 14.19
C PRO A 85 -3.25 0.21 14.36
N ALA A 86 -3.91 0.58 13.25
CA ALA A 86 -5.20 1.27 13.27
C ALA A 86 -6.35 0.40 13.84
N LEU A 87 -6.24 -0.94 13.77
CA LEU A 87 -7.25 -1.84 14.33
C LEU A 87 -7.01 -2.18 15.81
N LYS A 88 -5.84 -1.85 16.35
CA LYS A 88 -5.54 -2.04 17.78
C LYS A 88 -6.17 -0.97 18.66
N GLU A 89 -6.51 0.20 18.09
CA GLU A 89 -7.06 1.32 18.85
C GLU A 89 -8.56 1.21 19.15
N ASP A 90 -9.25 0.20 18.60
CA ASP A 90 -10.71 0.07 18.67
C ASP A 90 -11.26 -0.53 19.99
N LYS A 91 -10.53 -0.39 21.11
CA LYS A 91 -11.00 -0.82 22.44
C LYS A 91 -11.24 0.30 23.45
N LYS A 92 -10.96 1.57 23.14
CA LYS A 92 -11.16 2.66 24.13
C LYS A 92 -11.50 4.02 23.51
N THR A 93 -12.60 4.12 22.77
CA THR A 93 -13.25 5.43 22.63
C THR A 93 -14.75 5.27 22.73
N THR A 94 -15.25 5.09 23.95
CA THR A 94 -16.63 5.47 24.28
C THR A 94 -16.71 6.97 24.07
N ILE A 95 -17.18 7.41 22.89
CA ILE A 95 -17.52 8.80 22.66
C ILE A 95 -18.74 9.07 23.56
N THR A 96 -18.51 9.60 24.75
CA THR A 96 -19.56 10.18 25.57
C THR A 96 -20.09 11.40 24.81
N ARG A 97 -21.21 11.24 24.11
CA ARG A 97 -21.97 12.37 23.57
C ARG A 97 -22.38 13.25 24.76
N ARG A 98 -21.85 14.47 24.81
CA ARG A 98 -22.42 15.59 25.55
C ARG A 98 -23.20 16.45 24.57
#